data_AF-A0A1Q7E6M0-F1
#
_entry.id   AF-A0A1Q7E6M0-F1
#
_cell.length_a   1.000
_cell.length_b   1.000
_cell.length_c   1.000
_cell.angle_alpha   90.00
_cell.angle_beta   90.00
_cell.angle_gamma   90.00
#
_symmetry.space_group_name_H-M   'P 1'
#
loop_
_entity.id
_entity.type
_entity.pdbx_description
1 polymer ?
#
loop_
_entity_poly.entity_id
_entity_poly.type
_entity_poly.pdbx_seq_one_letter_code
_entity_poly.pdbx_strand_id
1 'polypeptide(L)'
;MPWANPLSDLLLAALHARRSETASAVRLARRAAAGFEAVDMAGYLAAARRRCGQLIGGAEGVDLVAQADTWMKSQGVANPERFTAMLAPGFPS
;
A
#
# COMPACT_ATOMS: atom_id res chain seq x y z
N MET A 1 -12.05 15.88 7.14
CA MET A 1 -10.80 15.79 6.37
C MET A 1 -10.76 14.46 5.62
N PRO A 2 -11.16 14.42 4.33
CA PRO A 2 -11.31 13.16 3.58
C PRO A 2 -10.04 12.31 3.49
N TRP A 3 -8.87 12.96 3.50
CA TRP A 3 -7.55 12.30 3.46
C TRP A 3 -7.16 11.52 4.73
N ALA A 4 -7.80 11.78 5.87
CA ALA A 4 -7.44 11.14 7.13
C ALA A 4 -7.87 9.66 7.20
N ASN A 5 -9.01 9.33 6.59
CA ASN A 5 -9.56 7.98 6.57
C ASN A 5 -8.63 6.96 5.90
N PRO A 6 -8.11 7.17 4.66
CA PRO A 6 -7.22 6.21 4.03
C PRO A 6 -5.87 6.06 4.73
N LEU A 7 -5.35 7.10 5.40
CA LEU A 7 -4.17 6.97 6.26
C LEU A 7 -4.44 6.08 7.47
N SER A 8 -5.59 6.25 8.13
CA SER A 8 -6.00 5.40 9.25
C SER A 8 -6.12 3.94 8.81
N ASP A 9 -6.72 3.69 7.65
CA ASP A 9 -6.85 2.35 7.08
C ASP A 9 -5.49 1.72 6.79
N LEU A 10 -4.54 2.48 6.23
CA LEU A 10 -3.19 2.01 5.94
C LEU A 10 -2.42 1.66 7.22
N LEU A 11 -2.57 2.48 8.27
CA LEU A 11 -1.96 2.23 9.58
C LEU A 11 -2.54 0.98 10.25
N LEU A 12 -3.87 0.82 10.21
CA LEU A 12 -4.53 -0.39 10.73
C LEU A 12 -4.15 -1.64 9.91
N ALA A 13 -4.02 -1.51 8.58
CA ALA A 13 -3.54 -2.60 7.74
C ALA A 13 -2.15 -3.10 8.18
N ALA A 14 -1.22 -2.18 8.47
CA ALA A 14 0.10 -2.51 8.99
C ALA A 14 0.01 -3.25 10.34
N LEU A 15 -0.83 -2.77 11.27
CA LEU A 15 -1.05 -3.42 12.57
C LEU A 15 -1.55 -4.87 12.41
N HIS A 16 -2.56 -5.09 11.58
CA HIS A 16 -3.09 -6.44 11.31
C HIS A 16 -2.05 -7.33 10.63
N ALA A 17 -1.24 -6.78 9.71
CA ALA A 17 -0.16 -7.52 9.07
C ALA A 17 0.88 -8.01 10.09
N ARG A 18 1.23 -7.19 11.09
CA ARG A 18 2.17 -7.56 12.18
C ARG A 18 1.60 -8.60 13.14
N ARG A 19 0.28 -8.74 13.21
CA ARG A 19 -0.42 -9.78 13.97
C ARG A 19 -0.67 -11.05 13.15
N SER A 20 -0.15 -11.12 11.92
CA SER A 20 -0.40 -12.23 10.98
C SER A 20 -1.87 -12.39 10.61
N GLU A 21 -2.67 -11.32 10.72
CA GLU A 21 -4.09 -11.29 10.38
C GLU A 21 -4.27 -10.88 8.90
N THR A 22 -3.71 -11.68 7.98
CA THR A 22 -3.52 -11.33 6.56
C THR A 22 -4.82 -10.87 5.88
N ALA A 23 -5.94 -11.55 6.10
CA ALA A 23 -7.21 -11.17 5.48
C ALA A 23 -7.69 -9.76 5.87
N SER A 24 -7.52 -9.39 7.14
CA SER A 24 -7.84 -8.04 7.64
C SER A 24 -6.86 -7.01 7.11
N ALA A 25 -5.57 -7.34 7.06
CA ALA A 25 -4.55 -6.47 6.51
C ALA A 25 -4.79 -6.16 5.03
N VAL A 26 -5.09 -7.17 4.20
CA VAL A 26 -5.40 -7.02 2.78
C VAL A 26 -6.64 -6.16 2.56
N ARG A 27 -7.73 -6.45 3.30
CA ARG A 27 -8.99 -5.68 3.20
C ARG A 27 -8.77 -4.19 3.48
N LEU A 28 -8.04 -3.87 4.55
CA LEU A 28 -7.74 -2.48 4.92
C LEU A 28 -6.77 -1.81 3.94
N ALA A 29 -5.75 -2.52 3.45
CA ALA A 29 -4.84 -1.98 2.44
C ALA A 29 -5.56 -1.62 1.13
N ARG A 30 -6.52 -2.45 0.69
CA ARG A 30 -7.38 -2.13 -0.47
C ARG A 30 -8.28 -0.92 -0.21
N ARG A 31 -8.86 -0.82 0.98
CA ARG A 31 -9.70 0.33 1.37
C ARG A 31 -8.89 1.63 1.39
N ALA A 32 -7.67 1.57 1.94
CA ALA A 32 -6.73 2.68 1.92
C ALA A 32 -6.39 3.10 0.49
N ALA A 33 -6.05 2.15 -0.39
CA ALA A 33 -5.77 2.43 -1.80
C ALA A 33 -6.95 3.13 -2.48
N ALA A 34 -8.17 2.58 -2.40
CA ALA A 34 -9.36 3.22 -2.97
C ALA A 34 -9.61 4.62 -2.41
N GLY A 35 -9.38 4.81 -1.10
CA GLY A 35 -9.50 6.12 -0.47
C GLY A 35 -8.45 7.12 -0.96
N PHE A 36 -7.19 6.73 -1.13
CA PHE A 36 -6.15 7.60 -1.68
C PHE A 36 -6.39 7.95 -3.14
N GLU A 37 -6.94 7.02 -3.93
CA GLU A 37 -7.37 7.28 -5.31
C GLU A 37 -8.47 8.35 -5.36
N ALA A 38 -9.47 8.26 -4.47
CA ALA A 38 -10.56 9.23 -4.39
C ALA A 38 -10.15 10.64 -3.94
N VAL A 39 -8.95 10.81 -3.37
CA VAL A 39 -8.42 12.10 -2.93
C VAL A 39 -7.10 12.48 -3.61
N ASP A 40 -6.80 11.87 -4.77
CA ASP A 40 -5.63 12.16 -5.61
C ASP A 40 -4.26 12.07 -4.90
N MET A 41 -4.15 11.20 -3.90
CA MET A 41 -2.89 10.97 -3.16
C MET A 41 -2.06 9.85 -3.78
N ALA A 42 -1.64 10.04 -5.03
CA ALA A 42 -1.08 8.99 -5.89
C ALA A 42 0.17 8.28 -5.30
N GLY A 43 1.03 9.00 -4.56
CA GLY A 43 2.18 8.39 -3.88
C GLY A 43 1.79 7.38 -2.80
N TYR A 44 0.78 7.73 -1.99
CA TYR A 44 0.22 6.81 -0.98
C TYR A 44 -0.59 5.69 -1.61
N LEU A 45 -1.32 5.97 -2.70
CA LEU A 45 -2.01 4.95 -3.49
C LEU A 45 -1.03 3.86 -3.97
N ALA A 46 0.08 4.26 -4.58
CA ALA A 46 1.08 3.31 -5.07
C ALA A 46 1.73 2.53 -3.92
N ALA A 47 2.06 3.19 -2.81
CA ALA A 47 2.60 2.52 -1.62
C ALA A 47 1.59 1.50 -1.04
N ALA A 48 0.31 1.87 -0.92
CA ALA A 48 -0.74 1.00 -0.43
C ALA A 48 -0.98 -0.20 -1.36
N ARG A 49 -1.00 0.00 -2.69
CA ARG A 49 -1.09 -1.08 -3.69
C ARG A 49 0.09 -2.04 -3.58
N ARG A 50 1.32 -1.52 -3.43
CA ARG A 50 2.51 -2.35 -3.25
C ARG A 50 2.44 -3.20 -1.98
N ARG A 51 2.06 -2.60 -0.84
CA ARG A 51 1.86 -3.34 0.43
C ARG A 51 0.75 -4.39 0.31
N CYS A 52 -0.34 -4.06 -0.37
CA CYS A 52 -1.43 -4.99 -0.62
C CYS A 52 -0.94 -6.20 -1.44
N GLY A 53 -0.16 -5.96 -2.50
CA GLY A 53 0.41 -7.04 -3.30
C GLY A 53 1.37 -7.94 -2.51
N GLN A 54 2.22 -7.35 -1.66
CA GLN A 54 3.09 -8.10 -0.75
C GLN A 54 2.31 -9.00 0.23
N LEU A 55 1.17 -8.53 0.73
CA LEU A 55 0.32 -9.30 1.65
C LEU A 55 -0.45 -10.43 0.97
N ILE A 56 -0.89 -10.23 -0.28
CA ILE A 56 -1.65 -11.23 -1.04
C ILE A 56 -0.72 -12.34 -1.54
N GLY A 57 0.47 -11.97 -2.03
CA GLY A 57 1.37 -12.91 -2.69
C GLY A 57 0.77 -13.50 -3.97
N GLY A 58 1.37 -14.58 -4.47
CA GLY A 58 0.92 -15.23 -5.72
C GLY A 58 0.94 -14.31 -6.94
N ALA A 59 0.24 -14.70 -8.01
CA ALA A 59 0.21 -13.94 -9.25
C ALA A 59 -0.41 -12.54 -9.07
N GLU A 60 -1.56 -12.46 -8.38
CA GLU A 60 -2.23 -11.19 -8.12
C GLU A 60 -1.34 -10.22 -7.33
N GLY A 61 -0.64 -10.71 -6.30
CA GLY A 61 0.24 -9.89 -5.50
C GLY A 61 1.45 -9.37 -6.29
N VAL A 62 2.02 -10.21 -7.15
CA VAL A 62 3.11 -9.82 -8.06
C VAL A 62 2.66 -8.71 -9.02
N ASP A 63 1.47 -8.84 -9.60
CA ASP A 63 0.94 -7.84 -10.53
C ASP A 63 0.71 -6.50 -9.83
N LEU A 64 0.17 -6.50 -8.61
CA LEU A 64 -0.03 -5.28 -7.81
C LEU A 64 1.28 -4.58 -7.46
N VAL A 65 2.31 -5.35 -7.08
CA VAL A 65 3.64 -4.80 -6.82
C VAL A 65 4.25 -4.22 -8.10
N ALA A 66 4.16 -4.93 -9.23
CA ALA A 66 4.70 -4.49 -10.50
C ALA A 66 4.03 -3.20 -11.02
N GLN A 67 2.72 -3.08 -10.87
CA GLN A 67 1.96 -1.86 -11.22
C GLN A 67 2.40 -0.67 -10.35
N ALA A 68 2.52 -0.87 -9.04
CA ALA A 68 2.99 0.17 -8.13
C ALA A 68 4.43 0.60 -8.44
N ASP A 69 5.34 -0.35 -8.65
CA ASP A 69 6.74 -0.08 -8.96
C ASP A 69 6.89 0.62 -10.32
N THR A 70 6.12 0.21 -11.33
CA THR A 70 6.08 0.87 -12.64
C THR A 70 5.63 2.33 -12.51
N TRP A 71 4.56 2.58 -11.75
CA TRP A 71 4.10 3.94 -11.50
C TRP A 71 5.15 4.77 -10.77
N MET A 72 5.74 4.26 -9.68
CA MET A 72 6.77 4.98 -8.91
C MET A 72 7.98 5.36 -9.79
N LYS A 73 8.45 4.41 -10.62
CA LYS A 73 9.53 4.66 -11.58
C LYS A 73 9.15 5.73 -12.60
N SER A 74 7.91 5.74 -13.09
CA SER A 74 7.41 6.79 -14.01
C SER A 74 7.42 8.19 -13.38
N GLN A 75 7.32 8.27 -12.05
CA GLN A 75 7.41 9.52 -11.29
C GLN A 75 8.85 9.90 -10.89
N GLY A 76 9.87 9.15 -11.35
CA GLY A 76 11.28 9.41 -11.03
C GLY A 76 11.74 8.86 -9.68
N VAL A 77 10.95 8.01 -9.01
CA VAL A 77 11.37 7.37 -7.75
C VAL A 77 12.47 6.35 -8.03
N ALA A 78 13.68 6.61 -7.52
CA ALA A 78 14.85 5.75 -7.73
C ALA A 78 14.76 4.40 -6.98
N ASN A 79 14.11 4.37 -5.81
CA ASN A 79 13.96 3.17 -5.00
C ASN A 79 12.50 3.02 -4.52
N PRO A 80 11.66 2.28 -5.26
CA PRO A 80 10.24 2.06 -4.92
C PRO A 80 10.03 1.41 -3.54
N GLU A 81 10.91 0.51 -3.14
CA GLU A 81 10.82 -0.16 -1.84
C GLU A 81 11.01 0.82 -0.67
N ARG A 82 12.08 1.63 -0.70
CA ARG A 82 12.36 2.62 0.34
C ARG A 82 11.31 3.74 0.34
N PHE A 83 10.83 4.14 -0.83
CA PHE A 83 9.74 5.11 -0.95
C PHE A 83 8.46 4.56 -0.31
N THR A 84 8.14 3.29 -0.56
CA THR A 84 7.01 2.60 0.09
C THR A 84 7.22 2.49 1.60
N ALA A 85 8.42 2.20 2.08
CA ALA A 85 8.70 2.12 3.51
C ALA A 85 8.53 3.47 4.23
N MET A 86 8.84 4.58 3.54
CA MET A 86 8.63 5.93 4.06
C MET A 86 7.15 6.31 4.17
N LEU A 87 6.33 5.98 3.16
CA LEU A 87 4.91 6.35 3.13
C LEU A 87 3.97 5.33 3.82
N ALA A 88 4.32 4.05 3.78
CA ALA A 88 3.56 2.93 4.35
C ALA A 88 4.46 2.07 5.27
N PRO A 89 4.86 2.61 6.44
CA PRO A 89 5.67 1.88 7.41
C PRO A 89 4.86 0.81 8.15
N GLY A 90 5.57 -0.04 8.92
CA GLY A 90 4.95 -0.97 9.87
C GLY A 90 4.49 -2.31 9.30
N PHE A 91 4.54 -2.51 7.98
CA PHE A 91 4.32 -3.83 7.38
C PHE A 91 5.52 -4.77 7.60
N PRO A 92 5.33 -6.10 7.57
CA PRO A 92 6.43 -7.06 7.57
C PRO A 92 7.35 -6.82 6.36
N SER A 93 8.66 -7.05 6.57
CA SER A 93 9.67 -7.06 5.51
C SER A 93 9.54 -8.31 4.65
#